data_AF-A0A2Z6Q462-F1
#
_entry.id   AF-A0A2Z6Q462-F1
#
_cell.length_a   1.000
_cell.length_b   1.000
_cell.length_c   1.000
_cell.angle_alpha   90.00
_cell.angle_beta   90.00
_cell.angle_gamma   90.00
#
_symmetry.space_group_name_H-M   'P 1'
#
loop_
_entity.id
_entity.type
_entity.pdbx_description
1 polymer ?
#
loop_
_entity_poly.entity_id
_entity_poly.type
_entity_poly.pdbx_seq_one_letter_code
_entity_poly.pdbx_strand_id
1 'polypeptide(L)'
;MTSTLDLEKNKNKGGRPPSSTWEDAIRGNPVGSGKYHATCKYCNFSWSRGDISKLEEHFANHCSEAPGPIVRKYLNKILEREDKVNKKRKIVGSNQLNITDYHDSTKIPDGRVTRINRALAKFFVACGISFRIVEHPFFINFVKELNSSYELPTREFLSDQLLERELSMVNSTVTSVIENGANLTLGF
;
A
#
# COMPACT_ATOMS: atom_id res chain seq x y z
N MET A 1 1.89 33.67 -52.03
CA MET A 1 0.66 32.91 -52.32
C MET A 1 1.05 31.44 -52.32
N THR A 2 0.34 30.64 -51.49
CA THR A 2 0.15 29.17 -51.53
C THR A 2 1.40 28.28 -51.57
N SER A 3 1.78 27.64 -50.45
CA SER A 3 1.22 26.39 -49.86
C SER A 3 1.41 25.16 -50.74
N THR A 4 2.13 24.17 -50.19
CA THR A 4 1.58 22.83 -49.96
C THR A 4 2.39 22.12 -48.88
N LEU A 5 1.74 21.94 -47.73
CA LEU A 5 2.10 21.03 -46.66
C LEU A 5 1.68 19.62 -47.10
N ASP A 6 2.62 18.69 -47.21
CA ASP A 6 2.28 17.28 -47.36
C ASP A 6 1.81 16.73 -46.01
N LEU A 7 0.49 16.62 -45.90
CA LEU A 7 -0.24 15.96 -44.83
C LEU A 7 -0.04 14.44 -44.94
N GLU A 8 0.92 13.90 -44.19
CA GLU A 8 0.96 12.47 -43.93
C GLU A 8 -0.28 12.05 -43.14
N LYS A 9 -1.20 11.36 -43.84
CA LYS A 9 -2.39 10.71 -43.28
C LYS A 9 -1.99 9.73 -42.18
N ASN A 10 -2.21 10.12 -40.94
CA ASN A 10 -2.10 9.23 -39.79
C ASN A 10 -3.20 8.15 -39.88
N LYS A 11 -2.79 6.90 -40.11
CA LYS A 11 -3.69 5.73 -40.11
C LYS A 11 -4.32 5.59 -38.73
N ASN A 12 -5.64 5.44 -38.67
CA ASN A 12 -6.41 5.17 -37.45
C ASN A 12 -5.97 3.83 -36.85
N LYS A 13 -5.01 3.85 -35.92
CA LYS A 13 -4.70 2.70 -35.06
C LYS A 13 -5.88 2.54 -34.10
N GLY A 14 -6.76 1.59 -34.38
CA GLY A 14 -7.85 1.22 -33.48
C GLY A 14 -7.31 0.90 -32.08
N GLY A 15 -7.86 1.56 -31.07
CA GLY A 15 -7.47 1.42 -29.67
C GLY A 15 -8.50 2.02 -28.73
N ARG A 16 -8.44 1.64 -27.45
CA ARG A 16 -9.29 2.23 -26.41
C ARG A 16 -9.07 3.75 -26.36
N PRO A 17 -10.15 4.57 -26.32
CA PRO A 17 -10.01 6.01 -26.21
C PRO A 17 -9.10 6.38 -25.03
N PRO A 18 -8.24 7.41 -25.18
CA PRO A 18 -7.41 7.86 -24.08
C PRO A 18 -8.30 8.27 -22.89
N SER A 19 -7.87 7.94 -21.68
CA SER A 19 -8.60 8.30 -20.46
C SER A 19 -8.85 9.80 -20.39
N SER A 20 -10.00 10.22 -19.85
CA SER A 20 -10.33 11.63 -19.59
C SER A 20 -9.27 12.37 -18.75
N THR A 21 -8.43 11.64 -18.03
CA THR A 21 -7.24 12.15 -17.32
C THR A 21 -6.27 12.93 -18.22
N TRP A 22 -6.20 12.63 -19.51
CA TRP A 22 -5.36 13.38 -20.47
C TRP A 22 -5.92 14.76 -20.84
N GLU A 23 -7.15 15.08 -20.44
CA GLU A 23 -7.70 16.45 -20.58
C GLU A 23 -6.94 17.43 -19.69
N ASP A 24 -6.38 16.97 -18.58
CA ASP A 24 -5.72 17.79 -17.56
C ASP A 24 -4.18 17.59 -17.56
N ALA A 25 -3.68 16.78 -18.50
CA ALA A 25 -2.25 16.49 -18.71
C ALA A 25 -1.81 16.76 -20.15
N ILE A 26 -0.59 17.25 -20.34
CA ILE A 26 0.07 17.35 -21.65
C ILE A 26 0.72 16.01 -21.95
N ARG A 27 0.39 15.42 -23.10
CA ARG A 27 1.04 14.20 -23.60
C ARG A 27 2.33 14.57 -24.33
N GLY A 28 3.45 14.05 -23.84
CA GLY A 28 4.75 14.19 -24.47
C GLY A 28 5.11 12.99 -25.37
N ASN A 29 6.41 12.83 -25.63
CA ASN A 29 6.93 11.82 -26.54
C ASN A 29 6.56 10.39 -26.12
N PRO A 30 6.37 9.47 -27.08
CA PRO A 30 6.17 8.06 -26.78
C PRO A 30 7.42 7.45 -26.16
N VAL A 31 7.25 6.67 -25.09
CA VAL A 31 8.32 5.96 -24.36
C VAL A 31 8.20 4.43 -24.47
N GLY A 32 7.25 3.97 -25.27
CA GLY A 32 6.96 2.55 -25.52
C GLY A 32 5.52 2.37 -26.01
N SER A 33 5.13 1.13 -26.31
CA SER A 33 3.78 0.81 -26.78
C SER A 33 2.71 1.33 -25.82
N GLY A 34 1.92 2.31 -26.29
CA GLY A 34 0.82 2.92 -25.52
C GLY A 34 1.23 3.78 -24.32
N LYS A 35 2.52 4.07 -24.13
CA LYS A 35 3.04 4.87 -23.00
C LYS A 35 3.71 6.13 -23.50
N TYR A 36 3.47 7.23 -22.79
CA TYR A 36 3.94 8.56 -23.18
C TYR A 36 4.57 9.26 -21.98
N HIS A 37 5.48 10.20 -22.23
CA HIS A 37 5.78 11.24 -21.26
C HIS A 37 4.48 12.01 -20.93
N ALA A 38 4.41 12.54 -19.71
CA ALA A 38 3.30 13.36 -19.29
C ALA A 38 3.80 14.60 -18.55
N THR A 39 3.06 15.70 -18.66
CA THR A 39 3.32 16.92 -17.91
C THR A 39 2.00 17.47 -17.39
N CYS A 40 1.97 17.90 -16.13
CA CYS A 40 0.81 18.54 -15.54
C CYS A 40 0.57 19.90 -16.21
N LYS A 41 -0.67 20.18 -16.63
CA LYS A 41 -1.02 21.45 -17.27
C LYS A 41 -0.95 22.66 -16.33
N TYR A 42 -0.99 22.44 -15.01
CA TYR A 42 -1.12 23.51 -14.03
C TYR A 42 0.22 23.87 -13.37
N CYS A 43 1.01 22.86 -12.97
CA CYS A 43 2.26 23.08 -12.22
C CYS A 43 3.52 22.69 -13.01
N ASN A 44 3.39 22.24 -14.27
CA ASN A 44 4.49 21.77 -15.12
C ASN A 44 5.31 20.59 -14.58
N PHE A 45 4.87 19.94 -13.50
CA PHE A 45 5.50 18.69 -13.04
C PHE A 45 5.43 17.63 -14.13
N SER A 46 6.51 16.88 -14.34
CA SER A 46 6.63 15.95 -15.46
C SER A 46 6.94 14.52 -15.02
N TRP A 47 6.43 13.56 -15.79
CA TRP A 47 6.67 12.13 -15.61
C TRP A 47 7.36 11.56 -16.84
N SER A 48 8.39 10.75 -16.60
CA SER A 48 9.04 9.96 -17.66
C SER A 48 8.09 8.93 -18.28
N ARG A 49 7.10 8.46 -17.51
CA ARG A 49 6.01 7.59 -17.98
C ARG A 49 4.69 8.05 -17.35
N GLY A 50 3.74 8.48 -18.19
CA GLY A 50 2.41 8.95 -17.81
C GLY A 50 1.48 7.82 -17.40
N ASP A 51 1.61 7.37 -16.15
CA ASP A 51 0.71 6.42 -15.50
C ASP A 51 -0.57 7.13 -15.03
N ILE A 52 -1.73 6.70 -15.56
CA ILE A 52 -3.01 7.35 -15.30
C ILE A 52 -3.31 7.49 -13.80
N SER A 53 -3.00 6.48 -12.97
CA SER A 53 -3.25 6.56 -11.53
C SER A 53 -2.40 7.65 -10.87
N LYS A 54 -1.11 7.72 -11.25
CA LYS A 54 -0.18 8.74 -10.71
C LYS A 54 -0.56 10.15 -11.14
N LEU A 55 -1.08 10.30 -12.37
CA LEU A 55 -1.60 11.59 -12.83
C LEU A 55 -2.82 12.02 -12.00
N GLU A 56 -3.76 11.11 -11.77
CA GLU A 56 -4.97 11.40 -10.97
C GLU A 56 -4.63 11.71 -9.51
N GLU A 57 -3.73 10.96 -8.88
CA GLU A 57 -3.23 11.22 -7.53
C GLU A 57 -2.59 12.61 -7.43
N HIS A 58 -1.79 12.99 -8.43
CA HIS A 58 -1.19 14.31 -8.47
C HIS A 58 -2.25 15.42 -8.57
N PHE A 59 -3.23 15.30 -9.48
CA PHE A 59 -4.29 16.28 -9.61
C PHE A 59 -5.18 16.40 -8.37
N ALA A 60 -5.39 15.29 -7.65
CA ALA A 60 -6.21 15.25 -6.45
C ALA A 60 -5.48 15.78 -5.20
N ASN A 61 -4.20 15.46 -5.03
CA ASN A 61 -3.53 15.60 -3.72
C ASN A 61 -2.25 16.44 -3.72
N HIS A 62 -1.61 16.65 -4.88
CA HIS A 62 -0.24 17.18 -4.91
C HIS A 62 -0.06 18.42 -5.79
N CYS A 63 -1.01 18.73 -6.67
CA CYS A 63 -0.90 19.88 -7.56
C CYS A 63 -1.36 21.17 -6.86
N SER A 64 -0.42 22.03 -6.44
CA SER A 64 -0.72 23.33 -5.82
C SER A 64 -1.48 24.29 -6.74
N GLU A 65 -1.19 24.23 -8.03
CA GLU A 65 -1.73 25.17 -9.04
C GLU A 65 -3.03 24.69 -9.69
N ALA A 66 -3.53 23.49 -9.33
CA ALA A 66 -4.72 22.95 -9.97
C ALA A 66 -5.99 23.69 -9.52
N PRO A 67 -6.91 24.04 -10.43
CA PRO A 67 -8.19 24.64 -10.05
C PRO A 67 -9.00 23.70 -9.14
N GLY A 68 -9.68 24.26 -8.14
CA GLY A 68 -10.50 23.49 -7.19
C GLY A 68 -11.52 22.51 -7.82
N PRO A 69 -12.20 22.82 -8.94
CA PRO A 69 -13.07 21.87 -9.63
C PRO A 69 -12.32 20.64 -10.17
N ILE A 70 -11.08 20.82 -10.63
CA ILE A 70 -10.24 19.74 -11.15
C ILE A 70 -9.78 18.85 -10.00
N VAL A 71 -9.29 19.45 -8.93
CA VAL A 71 -8.93 18.73 -7.70
C VAL A 71 -10.11 17.88 -7.22
N ARG A 72 -11.32 18.47 -7.12
CA ARG A 72 -12.53 17.76 -6.69
C ARG A 72 -12.95 16.64 -7.66
N LYS A 73 -12.86 16.86 -8.97
CA LYS A 73 -13.12 15.83 -10.01
C LYS A 73 -12.27 14.58 -9.76
N TYR A 74 -10.97 14.75 -9.53
CA TYR A 74 -10.06 13.63 -9.33
C TYR A 74 -10.13 13.01 -7.94
N LEU A 75 -10.37 13.80 -6.89
CA LEU A 75 -10.67 13.27 -5.55
C LEU A 75 -11.87 12.32 -5.59
N ASN A 76 -13.00 12.74 -6.17
CA ASN A 76 -14.18 11.89 -6.28
C ASN A 76 -13.90 10.62 -7.10
N LYS A 77 -13.12 10.73 -8.17
CA LYS A 77 -12.75 9.59 -9.02
C LYS A 77 -11.90 8.55 -8.28
N ILE A 78 -11.03 8.99 -7.36
CA ILE A 78 -10.23 8.11 -6.50
C ILE A 78 -11.15 7.42 -5.48
N LEU A 79 -11.99 8.17 -4.77
CA LEU A 79 -12.93 7.63 -3.77
C LEU A 79 -13.91 6.62 -4.38
N GLU A 80 -14.51 6.92 -5.54
CA GLU A 80 -15.41 6.01 -6.23
C GLU A 80 -14.75 4.68 -6.65
N ARG A 81 -13.42 4.67 -6.85
CA ARG A 81 -12.70 3.45 -7.23
C ARG A 81 -12.61 2.50 -6.06
N GLU A 82 -12.33 3.00 -4.86
CA GLU A 82 -12.29 2.21 -3.64
C GLU A 82 -13.67 1.61 -3.33
N ASP A 83 -14.74 2.41 -3.47
CA ASP A 83 -16.12 1.93 -3.28
C ASP A 83 -16.56 0.87 -4.30
N LYS A 84 -16.09 0.96 -5.55
CA LYS A 84 -16.45 0.00 -6.61
C LYS A 84 -15.72 -1.34 -6.47
N VAL A 85 -14.51 -1.37 -5.90
CA VAL A 85 -13.86 -2.63 -5.49
C VAL A 85 -14.72 -3.33 -4.43
N ASN A 86 -15.34 -2.57 -3.54
CA ASN A 86 -16.24 -3.09 -2.49
C ASN A 86 -17.62 -3.50 -3.03
N LYS A 87 -18.13 -2.89 -4.12
CA LYS A 87 -19.47 -3.17 -4.67
C LYS A 87 -19.55 -4.23 -5.76
N LYS A 88 -18.43 -4.81 -6.23
CA LYS A 88 -18.46 -5.79 -7.31
C LYS A 88 -18.77 -7.21 -6.82
N ARG A 89 -20.00 -7.46 -6.36
CA ARG A 89 -20.64 -8.78 -6.51
C ARG A 89 -22.11 -8.63 -6.88
N LYS A 90 -22.42 -9.09 -8.09
CA LYS A 90 -23.78 -9.47 -8.47
C LYS A 90 -24.13 -10.68 -7.60
N ILE A 91 -25.06 -10.52 -6.67
CA ILE A 91 -25.61 -11.62 -5.88
C ILE A 91 -26.38 -12.51 -6.87
N VAL A 92 -25.70 -13.53 -7.39
CA VAL A 92 -26.35 -14.71 -7.95
C VAL A 92 -26.42 -15.68 -6.79
N GLY A 93 -27.64 -16.01 -6.37
CA GLY A 93 -27.93 -16.82 -5.18
C GLY A 93 -27.23 -18.17 -5.20
N SER A 94 -26.06 -18.23 -4.62
CA SER A 94 -25.45 -19.46 -4.14
C SER A 94 -25.16 -19.24 -2.66
N ASN A 95 -25.55 -20.20 -1.83
CA ASN A 95 -25.23 -20.24 -0.39
C ASN A 95 -23.73 -20.44 -0.14
N GLN A 96 -22.87 -19.88 -0.99
CA GLN A 96 -21.43 -19.96 -0.88
C GLN A 96 -20.96 -18.86 0.04
N LEU A 97 -20.75 -19.25 1.30
CA LEU A 97 -20.03 -18.45 2.29
C LEU A 97 -18.64 -18.09 1.74
N ASN A 98 -18.22 -16.85 1.93
CA ASN A 98 -16.84 -16.45 1.65
C ASN A 98 -15.89 -17.18 2.58
N ILE A 99 -14.64 -17.33 2.15
CA ILE A 99 -13.57 -17.83 3.04
C ILE A 99 -13.45 -16.99 4.33
N THR A 100 -13.78 -15.69 4.27
CA THR A 100 -13.84 -14.78 5.42
C THR A 100 -14.92 -15.16 6.42
N ASP A 101 -16.04 -15.72 5.94
CA ASP A 101 -17.18 -16.10 6.78
C ASP A 101 -16.86 -17.35 7.63
N TYR A 102 -15.78 -18.09 7.30
CA TYR A 102 -15.20 -19.17 8.10
C TYR A 102 -14.05 -18.71 9.01
N HIS A 103 -13.55 -17.47 8.84
CA HIS A 103 -12.39 -16.97 9.58
C HIS A 103 -12.74 -16.29 10.92
N ASP A 104 -14.01 -15.91 11.12
CA ASP A 104 -14.52 -15.45 12.41
C ASP A 104 -14.82 -16.64 13.33
N SER A 105 -13.78 -17.44 13.61
CA SER A 105 -13.80 -18.25 14.82
C SER A 105 -13.87 -17.28 16.00
N THR A 106 -14.94 -17.36 16.79
CA THR A 106 -15.23 -16.49 17.95
C THR A 106 -14.13 -16.45 19.01
N LYS A 107 -13.11 -17.31 18.90
CA LYS A 107 -11.92 -17.31 19.73
C LYS A 107 -10.69 -17.78 18.94
N ILE A 108 -9.62 -17.01 19.01
CA ILE A 108 -8.32 -17.39 18.44
C ILE A 108 -7.65 -18.39 19.39
N PRO A 109 -7.09 -19.52 18.90
CA PRO A 109 -6.32 -20.43 19.74
C PRO A 109 -5.12 -19.73 20.37
N ASP A 110 -4.83 -19.98 21.65
CA ASP A 110 -3.77 -19.30 22.41
C ASP A 110 -2.38 -19.43 21.75
N GLY A 111 -2.12 -20.58 21.11
CA GLY A 111 -0.88 -20.79 20.35
C GLY A 111 -0.75 -19.85 19.15
N ARG A 112 -1.86 -19.48 18.49
CA ARG A 112 -1.88 -18.47 17.42
C ARG A 112 -1.72 -17.07 17.98
N VAL A 113 -2.39 -16.74 19.10
CA VAL A 113 -2.21 -15.46 19.81
C VAL A 113 -0.73 -15.26 20.17
N THR A 114 -0.09 -16.27 20.75
CA THR A 114 1.34 -16.23 21.10
C THR A 114 2.23 -15.97 19.88
N ARG A 115 1.96 -16.61 18.73
CA ARG A 115 2.71 -16.36 17.50
C ARG A 115 2.52 -14.95 16.97
N ILE A 116 1.31 -14.41 17.03
CA ILE A 116 1.01 -13.03 16.63
C ILE A 116 1.75 -12.05 17.55
N ASN A 117 1.63 -12.21 18.87
CA ASN A 117 2.35 -11.39 19.86
C ASN A 117 3.86 -11.39 19.62
N ARG A 118 4.43 -12.56 19.31
CA ARG A 118 5.84 -12.70 18.98
C ARG A 118 6.23 -11.94 17.71
N ALA A 119 5.43 -12.07 16.65
CA ALA A 119 5.67 -11.33 15.41
C ALA A 119 5.55 -9.81 15.62
N LEU A 120 4.58 -9.38 16.43
CA LEU A 120 4.36 -7.99 16.81
C LEU A 120 5.57 -7.42 17.57
N ALA A 121 6.05 -8.12 18.61
CA ALA A 121 7.22 -7.69 19.38
C ALA A 121 8.47 -7.54 18.48
N LYS A 122 8.71 -8.52 17.60
CA LYS A 122 9.82 -8.46 16.63
C LYS A 122 9.70 -7.28 15.69
N PHE A 123 8.50 -7.00 15.17
CA PHE A 123 8.26 -5.84 14.31
C PHE A 123 8.56 -4.53 15.04
N PHE A 124 8.08 -4.37 16.27
CA PHE A 124 8.32 -3.15 17.05
C PHE A 124 9.80 -2.93 17.32
N VAL A 125 10.53 -3.97 17.73
CA VAL A 125 11.96 -3.86 18.05
C VAL A 125 12.80 -3.68 16.78
N ALA A 126 12.59 -4.49 15.75
CA ALA A 126 13.40 -4.44 14.53
C ALA A 126 13.23 -3.12 13.77
N CYS A 127 12.06 -2.50 13.86
CA CYS A 127 11.79 -1.21 13.22
C CYS A 127 11.95 -0.01 14.16
N GLY A 128 12.35 -0.21 15.42
CA GLY A 128 12.51 0.88 16.39
C GLY A 128 11.21 1.64 16.70
N ILE A 129 10.06 0.95 16.65
CA ILE A 129 8.74 1.54 16.86
C ILE A 129 8.49 1.68 18.37
N SER A 130 8.05 2.86 18.79
CA SER A 130 7.63 3.09 20.17
C SER A 130 6.50 2.14 20.57
N PHE A 131 6.64 1.44 21.71
CA PHE A 131 5.60 0.55 22.22
C PHE A 131 4.28 1.26 22.50
N ARG A 132 4.26 2.60 22.65
CA ARG A 132 3.02 3.38 22.75
C ARG A 132 2.08 3.20 21.56
N ILE A 133 2.62 2.83 20.39
CA ILE A 133 1.83 2.63 19.17
C ILE A 133 0.88 1.44 19.28
N VAL A 134 1.20 0.42 20.10
CA VAL A 134 0.34 -0.78 20.23
C VAL A 134 -1.05 -0.45 20.78
N GLU A 135 -1.16 0.61 21.59
CA GLU A 135 -2.41 1.11 22.18
C GLU A 135 -2.98 2.30 21.41
N HIS A 136 -2.34 2.73 20.33
CA HIS A 136 -2.80 3.88 19.56
C HIS A 136 -4.08 3.52 18.77
N PRO A 137 -5.14 4.35 18.78
CA PRO A 137 -6.42 4.01 18.16
C PRO A 137 -6.34 3.57 16.69
N PHE A 138 -5.53 4.25 15.88
CA PHE A 138 -5.35 3.84 14.47
C PHE A 138 -4.67 2.48 14.30
N PHE A 139 -3.76 2.11 15.20
CA PHE A 139 -3.11 0.80 15.16
C PHE A 139 -4.07 -0.29 15.64
N ILE A 140 -4.84 -0.02 16.70
CA ILE A 140 -5.91 -0.91 17.16
C ILE A 140 -6.91 -1.18 16.03
N ASN A 141 -7.40 -0.12 15.38
CA ASN A 141 -8.35 -0.25 14.28
C ASN A 141 -7.76 -1.07 13.13
N PHE A 142 -6.52 -0.78 12.70
CA PHE A 142 -5.83 -1.55 11.68
C PHE A 142 -5.78 -3.05 12.01
N VAL A 143 -5.42 -3.40 13.26
CA VAL A 143 -5.32 -4.80 13.67
C VAL A 143 -6.70 -5.46 13.78
N LYS A 144 -7.73 -4.73 14.23
CA LYS A 144 -9.11 -5.23 14.29
C LYS A 144 -9.71 -5.48 12.91
N GLU A 145 -9.38 -4.66 11.91
CA GLU A 145 -9.75 -4.90 10.50
C GLU A 145 -9.08 -6.16 9.94
N LEU A 146 -7.85 -6.47 10.38
CA LEU A 146 -7.18 -7.73 10.00
C LEU A 146 -7.75 -8.94 10.73
N ASN A 147 -8.09 -8.79 12.01
CA ASN A 147 -8.66 -9.84 12.84
C ASN A 147 -9.37 -9.26 14.07
N SER A 148 -10.71 -9.22 14.00
CA SER A 148 -11.58 -8.67 15.04
C SER A 148 -11.44 -9.36 16.40
N SER A 149 -11.18 -10.66 16.39
CA SER A 149 -11.10 -11.53 17.57
C SER A 149 -9.74 -11.48 18.29
N TYR A 150 -8.75 -10.77 17.73
CA TYR A 150 -7.44 -10.63 18.36
C TYR A 150 -7.42 -9.42 19.28
N GLU A 151 -7.09 -9.65 20.55
CA GLU A 151 -6.83 -8.59 21.52
C GLU A 151 -5.35 -8.24 21.52
N LEU A 152 -5.06 -6.95 21.33
CA LEU A 152 -3.70 -6.44 21.34
C LEU A 152 -3.14 -6.51 22.77
N PRO A 153 -1.85 -6.85 22.93
CA PRO A 153 -1.19 -6.74 24.22
C PRO A 153 -1.07 -5.28 24.63
N THR A 154 -1.05 -5.03 25.93
CA THR A 154 -0.73 -3.70 26.46
C THR A 154 0.72 -3.36 26.16
N ARG A 155 1.03 -2.07 26.22
CA ARG A 155 2.38 -1.56 26.06
C ARG A 155 3.35 -2.22 27.04
N GLU A 156 2.97 -2.30 28.32
CA GLU A 156 3.81 -2.87 29.38
C GLU A 156 4.04 -4.37 29.16
N PHE A 157 3.00 -5.11 28.76
CA PHE A 157 3.14 -6.53 28.47
C PHE A 157 4.06 -6.76 27.26
N LEU A 158 3.98 -5.89 26.26
CA LEU A 158 4.81 -5.95 25.06
C LEU A 158 6.27 -5.58 25.35
N SER A 159 6.51 -4.51 26.10
CA SER A 159 7.86 -4.01 26.40
C SER A 159 8.60 -4.84 27.44
N ASP A 160 7.87 -5.46 28.37
CA ASP A 160 8.51 -6.12 29.50
C ASP A 160 8.53 -7.63 29.27
N GLN A 161 7.37 -8.30 29.29
CA GLN A 161 7.32 -9.76 29.21
C GLN A 161 7.68 -10.30 27.82
N LEU A 162 7.03 -9.79 26.77
CA LEU A 162 7.23 -10.33 25.43
C LEU A 162 8.63 -10.03 24.91
N LEU A 163 9.13 -8.82 25.17
CA LEU A 163 10.49 -8.45 24.79
C LEU A 163 11.52 -9.31 25.50
N GLU A 164 11.44 -9.45 26.83
CA GLU A 164 12.42 -10.21 27.60
C GLU A 164 12.42 -11.70 27.21
N ARG A 165 11.25 -12.24 26.88
CA ARG A 165 11.13 -13.60 26.33
C ARG A 165 11.83 -13.74 24.97
N GLU A 166 11.67 -12.78 24.06
CA GLU A 166 12.37 -12.84 22.78
C GLU A 166 13.88 -12.63 22.94
N LEU A 167 14.29 -11.73 23.83
CA LEU A 167 15.68 -11.48 24.14
C LEU A 167 16.37 -12.72 24.71
N SER A 168 15.74 -13.42 25.66
CA SER A 168 16.27 -14.67 26.22
C SER A 168 16.41 -15.77 25.17
N MET A 169 15.47 -15.91 24.24
CA MET A 169 15.60 -16.86 23.13
C MET A 169 16.73 -16.50 22.16
N VAL A 170 16.88 -15.21 21.84
CA VAL A 170 17.99 -14.74 21.00
C VAL A 170 19.32 -14.99 21.71
N ASN A 171 19.44 -14.61 22.98
CA ASN A 171 20.63 -14.83 23.78
C ASN A 171 20.99 -16.31 23.86
N SER A 172 20.01 -17.19 24.13
CA SER A 172 20.24 -18.64 24.15
C SER A 172 20.72 -19.17 22.80
N THR A 173 20.16 -18.68 21.69
CA THR A 173 20.58 -19.07 20.34
C THR A 173 22.00 -18.60 20.06
N VAL A 174 22.31 -17.34 20.39
CA VAL A 174 23.63 -16.75 20.23
C VAL A 174 24.67 -17.52 21.05
N THR A 175 24.38 -17.81 22.32
CA THR A 175 25.26 -18.62 23.17
C THR A 175 25.52 -20.00 22.55
N SER A 176 24.48 -20.69 22.07
CA SER A 176 24.64 -22.00 21.42
C SER A 176 25.50 -21.92 20.16
N VAL A 177 25.36 -20.86 19.35
CA VAL A 177 26.20 -20.64 18.17
C VAL A 177 27.66 -20.37 18.56
N ILE A 178 27.89 -19.60 19.63
CA ILE A 178 29.22 -19.31 20.15
C ILE A 178 29.89 -20.59 20.67
N GLU A 179 29.18 -21.38 21.47
CA GLU A 179 29.69 -22.64 22.05
C GLU A 179 30.07 -23.68 20.99
N ASN A 180 29.31 -23.75 19.90
CA ASN A 180 29.56 -24.68 18.79
C ASN A 180 30.50 -24.11 17.72
N GLY A 181 30.91 -22.84 17.83
CA GLY A 181 31.77 -22.18 16.86
C GLY A 181 33.25 -22.49 17.10
N ALA A 182 33.93 -23.01 16.08
CA ALA A 182 35.39 -23.14 16.10
C ALA A 182 36.05 -21.93 15.40
N ASN A 183 37.24 -21.52 15.87
CA ASN A 183 38.03 -20.43 15.28
C ASN A 183 37.35 -19.04 15.30
N LEU A 184 36.49 -18.77 16.30
CA LEU A 184 35.92 -17.44 16.52
C LEU A 184 37.00 -16.48 17.03
N THR A 185 37.16 -15.32 16.39
CA THR A 185 38.10 -14.27 16.80
C THR A 185 37.36 -12.98 17.11
N LEU A 186 37.73 -12.29 18.19
CA LEU A 186 37.23 -10.95 18.49
C LEU A 186 37.94 -9.94 17.58
N GLY A 187 37.17 -9.09 16.89
CA GLY A 187 37.72 -7.96 16.13
C GLY A 187 38.15 -6.87 17.11
N PHE A 188 39.42 -6.47 17.04
CA PHE A 188 39.98 -5.33 17.78
C PHE A 188 39.85 -4.04 16.98
#